data_AF-H3C9U2-F1
#
_entry.id   AF-H3C9U2-F1
#
_cell.length_a   1.000
_cell.length_b   1.000
_cell.length_c   1.000
_cell.angle_alpha   90.00
_cell.angle_beta   90.00
_cell.angle_gamma   90.00
#
_symmetry.space_group_name_H-M   'P 1'
#
loop_
_entity.id
_entity.type
_entity.pdbx_description
1 polymer ?
#
loop_
_entity_poly.entity_id
_entity_poly.type
_entity_poly.pdbx_seq_one_letter_code
_entity_poly.pdbx_strand_id
1 'polypeptide(L)'
;MKSQAWLDSLRRSASLAQEVLERASRRAVDWNDPGLTRTSSTPDAADDKKTRTERDVFASVAGSMAQVAGQCERFYNSGCCSEPSDGERRHLSRFHSSPGSGNVTPATTPDIKNHLSPSDEDVDEDVDVDIRVAPGTYAVTASMADSEQQTLLVSLKAGESFKLKFNF
;
A
#
# COMPACT_ATOMS: atom_id res chain seq x y z
N MET A 1 -37.35 -30.01 21.62
CA MET A 1 -35.91 -30.14 21.33
C MET A 1 -35.29 -28.92 20.63
N LYS A 2 -35.99 -28.19 19.75
CA LYS A 2 -35.43 -27.00 19.05
C LYS A 2 -35.12 -25.80 19.98
N SER A 3 -35.86 -25.64 21.07
CA SER A 3 -35.65 -24.57 22.05
C SER A 3 -34.34 -24.70 22.82
N GLN A 4 -33.93 -25.93 23.15
CA GLN A 4 -32.70 -26.18 23.91
C GLN A 4 -31.45 -25.85 23.09
N ALA A 5 -31.42 -26.28 21.83
CA ALA A 5 -30.30 -26.00 20.92
C ALA A 5 -30.07 -24.50 20.68
N TRP A 6 -31.15 -23.70 20.66
CA TRP A 6 -31.05 -22.25 20.54
C TRP A 6 -30.47 -21.59 21.80
N LEU A 7 -30.92 -22.01 22.98
CA LEU A 7 -30.36 -21.54 24.27
C LEU A 7 -28.88 -21.89 24.41
N ASP A 8 -28.49 -23.10 24.00
CA ASP A 8 -27.09 -23.54 24.02
C ASP A 8 -26.23 -22.76 23.01
N SER A 9 -26.79 -22.37 21.87
CA SER A 9 -26.13 -21.49 20.91
C SER A 9 -25.92 -20.09 21.50
N LEU A 10 -26.97 -19.51 22.10
CA LEU A 10 -26.91 -18.19 22.71
C LEU A 10 -25.87 -18.14 23.84
N ARG A 11 -25.83 -19.16 24.70
CA ARG A 11 -24.87 -19.26 25.80
C ARG A 11 -23.43 -19.34 25.30
N ARG A 12 -23.16 -20.14 24.26
CA ARG A 12 -21.83 -20.24 23.64
C ARG A 12 -21.38 -18.92 23.03
N SER A 13 -22.28 -18.24 22.30
CA SER A 13 -21.99 -16.93 21.72
C SER A 13 -21.70 -15.87 22.79
N ALA A 14 -22.43 -15.88 23.90
CA ALA A 14 -22.19 -14.98 25.02
C ALA A 14 -20.81 -15.23 25.67
N SER A 15 -20.44 -16.49 25.90
CA SER A 15 -19.12 -16.84 26.41
C SER A 15 -17.99 -16.39 25.50
N LEU A 16 -18.13 -16.60 24.18
CA LEU A 16 -17.13 -16.16 23.20
C LEU A 16 -17.01 -14.63 23.17
N ALA A 17 -18.14 -13.92 23.21
CA ALA A 17 -18.16 -12.45 23.23
C ALA A 17 -17.42 -11.90 24.45
N GLN A 18 -17.61 -12.52 25.62
CA GLN A 18 -16.90 -12.13 26.84
C GLN A 18 -15.38 -12.39 26.73
N GLU A 19 -14.98 -13.54 26.20
CA GLU A 19 -13.56 -13.87 26.00
C GLU A 19 -12.88 -12.90 25.02
N VAL A 20 -13.58 -12.52 23.95
CA VAL A 20 -13.10 -11.50 23.00
C VAL A 20 -12.94 -10.14 23.68
N LEU A 21 -13.92 -9.73 24.50
CA LEU A 21 -13.85 -8.48 25.25
C LEU A 21 -12.67 -8.45 26.23
N GLU A 22 -12.45 -9.51 27.00
CA GLU A 22 -11.32 -9.63 27.93
C GLU A 22 -9.97 -9.64 27.21
N ARG A 23 -9.89 -10.27 26.04
CA ARG A 23 -8.66 -10.25 25.23
C ARG A 23 -8.42 -8.87 24.62
N ALA A 24 -9.48 -8.17 24.21
CA ALA A 24 -9.38 -6.81 23.71
C ALA A 24 -8.94 -5.85 24.83
N SER A 25 -9.49 -5.97 26.04
CA SER A 25 -9.15 -5.11 27.17
C SER A 25 -7.69 -5.28 27.61
N ARG A 26 -7.13 -6.49 27.58
CA ARG A 26 -5.69 -6.72 27.85
C ARG A 26 -4.75 -6.06 26.82
N ARG A 27 -5.25 -5.77 25.62
CA ARG A 27 -4.51 -5.07 24.56
C ARG A 27 -4.93 -3.61 24.42
N ALA A 28 -5.85 -3.14 25.27
CA ALA A 28 -6.25 -1.74 25.25
C ALA A 28 -5.04 -0.91 25.69
N VAL A 29 -4.57 -0.06 24.80
CA VAL A 29 -3.54 0.93 25.07
C VAL A 29 -4.26 2.21 25.46
N ASP A 30 -3.96 2.73 26.64
CA ASP A 30 -4.36 4.09 26.99
C ASP A 30 -3.46 5.06 26.24
N TRP A 31 -3.98 5.61 25.14
CA TRP A 31 -3.28 6.58 24.31
C TRP A 31 -3.03 7.92 25.02
N ASN A 32 -3.66 8.15 26.17
CA ASN A 32 -3.48 9.37 26.96
C ASN A 32 -2.55 9.17 28.17
N ASP A 33 -1.92 7.99 28.32
CA ASP A 33 -0.97 7.75 29.42
C ASP A 33 0.32 8.58 29.22
N PRO A 34 0.60 9.57 30.08
CA PRO A 34 1.77 10.44 29.94
C PRO A 34 3.10 9.74 30.29
N GLY A 35 3.08 8.47 30.71
CA GLY A 35 4.26 7.65 30.97
C GLY A 35 4.84 6.99 29.70
N LEU A 36 4.04 6.77 28.66
CA LEU A 36 4.50 6.21 27.39
C LEU A 36 5.39 7.16 26.58
N THR A 37 5.30 8.47 26.82
CA THR A 37 6.17 9.47 26.19
C THR A 37 7.54 9.57 26.84
N ARG A 38 7.76 8.94 28.01
CA ARG A 38 8.95 9.18 28.85
C ARG A 38 10.00 8.07 28.82
N THR A 39 9.75 6.94 28.14
CA THR A 39 10.68 5.80 28.09
C THR A 39 11.59 5.76 26.86
N SER A 40 11.45 6.69 25.91
CA SER A 40 12.30 6.76 24.71
C SER A 40 13.41 7.83 24.77
N SER A 41 13.58 8.52 25.89
CA SER A 41 14.62 9.55 26.05
C SER A 41 15.87 8.96 26.71
N THR A 42 16.83 8.51 25.91
CA THR A 42 18.23 8.45 26.36
C THR A 42 18.69 9.88 26.65
N PRO A 43 19.22 10.20 27.85
CA PRO A 43 19.69 11.54 28.14
C PRO A 43 21.15 11.61 27.72
N ASP A 44 21.44 12.08 26.51
CA ASP A 44 22.77 12.62 26.15
C ASP A 44 22.70 13.29 24.77
N ALA A 45 22.48 14.61 24.79
CA ALA A 45 23.07 15.62 23.90
C ALA A 45 22.21 16.89 23.99
N ALA A 46 22.90 18.00 24.19
CA ALA A 46 22.32 19.31 24.41
C ALA A 46 21.45 19.80 23.23
N ASP A 47 20.38 20.50 23.62
CA ASP A 47 19.89 21.72 22.99
C ASP A 47 19.44 21.66 21.52
N ASP A 48 18.14 21.38 21.33
CA ASP A 48 17.26 22.20 20.48
C ASP A 48 15.82 21.70 20.67
N LYS A 49 15.10 22.26 21.65
CA LYS A 49 13.66 21.99 21.81
C LYS A 49 12.86 22.76 20.77
N LYS A 50 13.13 22.52 19.49
CA LYS A 50 12.13 22.77 18.46
C LYS A 50 11.00 21.78 18.74
N THR A 51 9.80 22.29 19.04
CA THR A 51 8.59 21.47 19.14
C THR A 51 8.48 20.64 17.87
N ARG A 52 8.92 19.39 17.95
CA ARG A 52 8.99 18.47 16.82
C ARG A 52 7.55 18.19 16.42
N THR A 53 7.17 18.71 15.27
CA THR A 53 5.81 18.49 14.77
C THR A 53 5.66 17.00 14.40
N GLU A 54 4.44 16.48 14.38
CA GLU A 54 4.18 15.11 13.92
C GLU A 54 4.80 14.87 12.53
N ARG A 55 4.74 15.88 11.66
CA ARG A 55 5.35 15.89 10.33
C ARG A 55 6.87 15.71 10.38
N ASP A 56 7.56 16.31 11.36
CA ASP A 56 9.01 16.15 11.55
C ASP A 56 9.36 14.75 12.07
N VAL A 57 8.48 14.11 12.86
CA VAL A 57 8.64 12.71 13.28
C VAL A 57 8.56 11.79 12.07
N PHE A 58 7.51 11.92 11.26
CA PHE A 58 7.35 11.11 10.05
C PHE A 58 8.46 11.35 9.03
N ALA A 59 8.88 12.60 8.84
CA ALA A 59 9.98 12.95 7.95
C ALA A 59 11.31 12.30 8.40
N SER A 60 11.57 12.26 9.71
CA SER A 60 12.73 11.58 10.26
C SER A 60 12.68 10.07 10.07
N VAL A 61 11.53 9.42 10.30
CA VAL A 61 11.38 7.98 10.06
C VAL A 61 11.55 7.66 8.57
N ALA A 62 10.97 8.46 7.68
CA ALA A 62 11.16 8.36 6.24
C ALA A 62 12.63 8.52 5.84
N GLY A 63 13.34 9.48 6.43
CA GLY A 63 14.77 9.68 6.22
C GLY A 63 15.60 8.46 6.64
N SER A 64 15.31 7.87 7.81
CA SER A 64 15.97 6.65 8.27
C SER A 64 15.71 5.46 7.34
N MET A 65 14.46 5.27 6.88
CA MET A 65 14.12 4.21 5.93
C MET A 65 14.85 4.39 4.58
N ALA A 66 14.93 5.63 4.08
CA ALA A 66 15.65 5.95 2.85
C ALA A 66 17.16 5.70 2.99
N GLN A 67 17.74 6.01 4.15
CA GLN A 67 19.14 5.73 4.44
C GLN A 67 19.44 4.23 4.43
N VAL A 68 18.58 3.43 5.09
CA VAL A 68 18.73 1.97 5.12
C VAL A 68 18.57 1.38 3.71
N ALA A 69 17.60 1.85 2.94
CA ALA A 69 17.41 1.47 1.54
C ALA A 69 18.67 1.77 0.70
N GLY A 70 19.24 2.98 0.82
CA GLY A 70 20.46 3.33 0.10
C GLY A 70 21.69 2.52 0.53
N GLN A 71 21.76 2.09 1.79
CA GLN A 71 22.82 1.19 2.26
C GLN A 71 22.67 -0.22 1.69
N CYS A 72 21.45 -0.76 1.65
CA CYS A 72 21.16 -2.04 0.99
C CYS A 72 21.57 -1.99 -0.48
N GLU A 73 21.14 -0.96 -1.21
CA GLU A 73 21.48 -0.80 -2.63
C GLU A 73 22.99 -0.78 -2.86
N ARG A 74 23.75 0.00 -2.08
CA ARG A 74 25.22 0.05 -2.18
C ARG A 74 25.86 -1.29 -1.89
N PHE A 75 25.35 -2.02 -0.89
CA PHE A 75 25.87 -3.34 -0.53
C PHE A 75 25.72 -4.33 -1.68
N TYR A 76 24.54 -4.43 -2.30
CA TYR A 76 24.33 -5.34 -3.42
C TYR A 76 24.98 -4.88 -4.73
N ASN A 77 25.07 -3.56 -4.98
CA ASN A 77 25.75 -3.02 -6.15
C ASN A 77 27.28 -3.09 -6.06
N SER A 78 27.85 -3.23 -4.86
CA SER A 78 29.30 -3.32 -4.65
C SER A 78 29.94 -4.61 -5.20
N GLY A 79 29.13 -5.57 -5.67
CA GLY A 79 29.62 -6.84 -6.21
C GLY A 79 30.37 -7.71 -5.19
N CYS A 80 30.37 -7.34 -3.91
CA CYS A 80 31.11 -8.01 -2.84
C CYS A 80 30.38 -9.24 -2.26
N CYS A 81 29.28 -9.67 -2.87
CA CYS A 81 28.43 -10.73 -2.33
C CYS A 81 28.39 -11.96 -3.24
N SER A 82 28.48 -13.12 -2.60
CA SER A 82 27.93 -14.39 -3.09
C SER A 82 26.48 -14.23 -3.54
N GLU A 83 25.98 -15.13 -4.38
CA GLU A 83 24.61 -15.08 -4.90
C GLU A 83 23.58 -14.80 -3.78
N PRO A 84 22.67 -13.82 -3.98
CA PRO A 84 21.72 -13.43 -2.96
C PRO A 84 20.78 -14.58 -2.62
N SER A 85 20.54 -14.78 -1.33
CA SER A 85 19.57 -15.73 -0.80
C SER A 85 18.14 -15.41 -1.25
N ASP A 86 17.22 -16.36 -1.16
CA ASP A 86 15.81 -16.16 -1.53
C ASP A 86 15.16 -14.99 -0.76
N GLY A 87 15.56 -14.79 0.50
CA GLY A 87 15.08 -13.69 1.34
C GLY A 87 15.56 -12.33 0.83
N GLU A 88 16.82 -12.25 0.42
CA GLU A 88 17.43 -11.04 -0.12
C GLU A 88 16.87 -10.71 -1.50
N ARG A 89 16.64 -11.73 -2.35
CA ARG A 89 15.94 -11.57 -3.64
C ARG A 89 14.52 -11.03 -3.46
N ARG A 90 13.79 -11.49 -2.44
CA ARG A 90 12.46 -10.97 -2.08
C ARG A 90 12.51 -9.54 -1.54
N HIS A 91 13.56 -9.18 -0.80
CA HIS A 91 13.77 -7.82 -0.32
C HIS A 91 14.06 -6.87 -1.49
N LEU A 92 15.00 -7.22 -2.35
CA LEU A 92 15.39 -6.43 -3.52
C LEU A 92 14.21 -6.21 -4.47
N SER A 93 13.42 -7.25 -4.76
CA SER A 93 12.25 -7.10 -5.65
C SER A 93 11.13 -6.22 -5.08
N ARG A 94 11.05 -6.07 -3.76
CA ARG A 94 10.00 -5.26 -3.13
C ARG A 94 10.40 -3.81 -2.93
N PHE A 95 11.69 -3.55 -2.68
CA PHE A 95 12.16 -2.24 -2.25
C PHE A 95 13.14 -1.57 -3.22
N HIS A 96 13.75 -2.34 -4.13
CA HIS A 96 14.83 -1.89 -5.01
C HIS A 96 14.65 -2.32 -6.47
N SER A 97 13.46 -2.79 -6.87
CA SER A 97 13.20 -3.14 -8.27
C SER A 97 13.51 -1.93 -9.16
N SER A 98 14.57 -2.06 -9.98
CA SER A 98 14.96 -1.03 -10.92
C SER A 98 13.79 -0.77 -11.88
N PRO A 99 13.41 0.49 -12.14
CA PRO A 99 12.27 0.81 -13.01
C PRO A 99 12.40 0.31 -14.46
N GLY A 100 13.58 -0.17 -14.87
CA GLY A 100 13.86 -0.65 -16.23
C GLY A 100 13.96 -2.16 -16.39
N SER A 101 13.75 -2.97 -15.35
CA SER A 101 13.77 -4.43 -15.46
C SER A 101 12.36 -4.97 -15.26
N GLY A 102 11.70 -5.26 -16.38
CA GLY A 102 10.37 -5.85 -16.39
C GLY A 102 10.31 -7.15 -15.58
N ASN A 103 9.11 -7.37 -15.03
CA ASN A 103 8.61 -8.62 -14.43
C ASN A 103 8.75 -8.74 -12.91
N VAL A 104 7.98 -7.95 -12.16
CA VAL A 104 7.23 -8.46 -10.98
C VAL A 104 5.89 -7.74 -10.90
N THR A 105 4.81 -8.49 -11.04
CA THR A 105 3.43 -8.07 -10.76
C THR A 105 3.27 -7.68 -9.28
N PRO A 106 2.84 -6.45 -8.98
CA PRO A 106 2.28 -6.14 -7.67
C PRO A 106 0.90 -6.79 -7.56
N ALA A 107 0.67 -7.52 -6.47
CA ALA A 107 -0.66 -8.01 -6.15
C ALA A 107 -1.63 -6.83 -5.93
N THR A 108 -2.79 -6.96 -6.56
CA THR A 108 -3.97 -6.07 -6.45
C THR A 108 -3.87 -4.74 -7.21
N THR A 109 -3.65 -4.83 -8.52
CA THR A 109 -4.16 -3.84 -9.49
C THR A 109 -5.40 -4.43 -10.17
N PRO A 110 -6.37 -3.61 -10.62
CA PRO A 110 -7.46 -4.10 -11.45
C PRO A 110 -6.88 -4.83 -12.67
N ASP A 111 -7.54 -5.93 -13.06
CA ASP A 111 -7.16 -6.82 -14.16
C ASP A 111 -7.22 -6.05 -15.49
N ILE A 112 -6.16 -5.28 -15.80
CA ILE A 112 -5.94 -4.66 -17.10
C ILE A 112 -5.40 -5.77 -17.99
N LYS A 113 -6.30 -6.42 -18.74
CA LYS A 113 -5.91 -7.40 -19.76
C LYS A 113 -5.33 -6.66 -20.96
N ASN A 114 -4.04 -6.33 -20.90
CA ASN A 114 -3.29 -5.97 -22.09
C ASN A 114 -3.08 -7.23 -22.94
N HIS A 115 -3.86 -7.38 -24.01
CA HIS A 115 -3.57 -8.33 -25.08
C HIS A 115 -2.52 -7.69 -26.01
N LEU A 116 -1.26 -7.59 -25.55
CA LEU A 116 -0.16 -7.16 -26.39
C LEU A 116 0.96 -8.21 -26.31
N SER A 117 0.95 -9.10 -27.29
CA SER A 117 2.16 -9.82 -27.70
C SER A 117 3.11 -8.78 -28.32
N PRO A 118 4.41 -8.77 -28.01
CA PRO A 118 5.34 -7.88 -28.67
C PRO A 118 5.58 -8.44 -30.06
N SER A 119 5.03 -7.79 -31.06
CA SER A 119 5.45 -7.97 -32.44
C SER A 119 5.71 -6.57 -32.94
N ASP A 120 7.00 -6.26 -33.06
CA ASP A 120 7.52 -5.12 -33.79
C ASP A 120 6.78 -5.05 -35.13
N GLU A 121 6.05 -3.98 -35.38
CA GLU A 121 5.86 -3.30 -36.67
C GLU A 121 5.00 -2.05 -36.37
N ASP A 122 5.26 -0.96 -37.08
CA ASP A 122 4.57 0.33 -37.00
C ASP A 122 3.03 0.21 -37.02
N VAL A 123 2.35 0.67 -35.95
CA VAL A 123 0.90 0.88 -35.99
C VAL A 123 0.52 2.14 -35.22
N ASP A 124 0.20 3.19 -35.98
CA ASP A 124 -0.67 4.28 -35.55
C ASP A 124 -2.03 3.71 -35.19
N GLU A 125 -2.25 3.28 -33.94
CA GLU A 125 -3.53 2.68 -33.54
C GLU A 125 -4.04 3.20 -32.20
N ASP A 126 -5.25 3.77 -32.25
CA ASP A 126 -6.08 4.11 -31.11
C ASP A 126 -6.23 2.90 -30.18
N VAL A 127 -5.40 2.83 -29.13
CA VAL A 127 -5.50 1.76 -28.12
C VAL A 127 -6.71 2.02 -27.23
N ASP A 128 -7.82 1.32 -27.49
CA ASP A 128 -8.98 1.30 -26.61
C ASP A 128 -8.64 0.53 -25.30
N VAL A 129 -8.66 1.23 -24.15
CA VAL A 129 -8.41 0.63 -22.82
C VAL A 129 -9.74 0.38 -22.10
N ASP A 130 -10.04 -0.89 -21.81
CA ASP A 130 -11.22 -1.29 -21.05
C ASP A 130 -10.90 -1.48 -19.55
N ILE A 131 -11.56 -0.70 -18.69
CA ILE A 131 -11.38 -0.77 -17.23
C ILE A 131 -12.72 -1.18 -16.58
N ARG A 132 -12.69 -2.27 -15.80
CA ARG A 132 -13.85 -2.73 -15.03
C ARG A 132 -13.71 -2.35 -13.56
N VAL A 133 -14.72 -1.68 -13.03
CA VAL A 133 -14.77 -1.23 -11.63
C VAL A 133 -16.12 -1.52 -11.00
N ALA A 134 -16.19 -1.47 -9.67
CA ALA A 134 -17.45 -1.55 -8.94
C ALA A 134 -18.31 -0.29 -9.19
N PRO A 135 -19.61 -0.30 -8.86
CA PRO A 135 -20.43 0.91 -8.92
C PRO A 135 -19.89 1.96 -7.93
N GLY A 136 -19.81 3.22 -8.36
CA GLY A 136 -19.23 4.30 -7.57
C GLY A 136 -18.89 5.54 -8.38
N THR A 137 -18.37 6.57 -7.72
CA THR A 137 -17.88 7.79 -8.37
C THR A 137 -16.36 7.72 -8.49
N TYR A 138 -15.85 7.89 -9.71
CA TYR A 138 -14.44 7.74 -10.05
C TYR A 138 -13.91 9.00 -10.74
N ALA A 139 -12.68 9.40 -10.40
CA ALA A 139 -11.94 10.40 -11.14
C ALA A 139 -11.00 9.68 -12.12
N VAL A 140 -11.31 9.75 -13.41
CA VAL A 140 -10.51 9.14 -14.48
C VAL A 140 -9.55 10.19 -14.99
N THR A 141 -8.25 9.90 -14.90
CA THR A 141 -7.20 10.85 -15.27
C THR A 141 -6.36 10.24 -16.39
N ALA A 142 -6.15 11.00 -17.46
CA ALA A 142 -5.32 10.61 -18.57
C ALA A 142 -4.29 11.72 -18.87
N SER A 143 -3.07 11.32 -19.21
CA SER A 143 -1.94 12.23 -19.45
C SER A 143 -1.02 11.63 -20.51
N MET A 144 -0.46 12.49 -21.36
CA MET A 144 0.56 12.15 -22.35
C MET A 144 1.82 12.96 -22.06
N ALA A 145 3.01 12.46 -22.46
CA ALA A 145 4.29 13.07 -22.11
C ALA A 145 4.42 14.55 -22.48
N ASP A 146 3.77 14.98 -23.57
CA ASP A 146 3.85 16.34 -24.12
C ASP A 146 2.52 17.12 -24.03
N SER A 147 1.52 16.63 -23.30
CA SER A 147 0.19 17.27 -23.20
C SER A 147 -0.30 17.42 -21.76
N GLU A 148 -1.22 18.35 -21.53
CA GLU A 148 -1.78 18.62 -20.20
C GLU A 148 -2.64 17.44 -19.73
N GLN A 149 -2.53 17.12 -18.45
CA GLN A 149 -3.31 16.05 -17.83
C GLN A 149 -4.80 16.42 -17.78
N GLN A 150 -5.67 15.51 -18.25
CA GLN A 150 -7.11 15.67 -18.21
C GLN A 150 -7.73 14.74 -17.18
N THR A 151 -8.60 15.29 -16.31
CA THR A 151 -9.33 14.54 -15.27
C THR A 151 -10.84 14.68 -15.45
N LEU A 152 -11.55 13.56 -15.54
CA LEU A 152 -13.02 13.50 -15.66
C LEU A 152 -13.62 12.73 -14.50
N LEU A 153 -14.62 13.32 -13.84
CA LEU A 153 -15.38 12.66 -12.78
C LEU A 153 -16.58 11.92 -13.37
N VAL A 154 -16.66 10.61 -13.15
CA VAL A 154 -17.71 9.74 -13.71
C VAL A 154 -18.41 8.99 -12.58
N SER A 155 -19.74 8.99 -12.58
CA SER A 155 -20.54 8.20 -11.65
C SER A 155 -21.07 6.95 -12.36
N LEU A 156 -20.55 5.79 -12.00
CA LEU A 156 -20.88 4.49 -12.58
C LEU A 156 -21.95 3.75 -11.77
N LYS A 157 -23.06 3.35 -12.40
CA LYS A 157 -24.02 2.42 -11.81
C LYS A 157 -23.71 0.96 -12.20
N ALA A 158 -24.32 0.01 -11.48
CA ALA A 158 -24.15 -1.41 -11.79
C ALA A 158 -24.65 -1.76 -13.20
N GLY A 159 -23.79 -2.36 -14.01
CA GLY A 159 -24.09 -2.73 -15.40
C GLY A 159 -23.94 -1.60 -16.43
N GLU A 160 -23.49 -0.42 -16.01
CA GLU A 160 -23.26 0.73 -16.87
C GLU A 160 -21.81 0.77 -17.37
N SER A 161 -21.60 1.26 -18.59
CA SER A 161 -20.28 1.49 -19.18
C SER A 161 -20.22 2.86 -19.85
N PHE A 162 -19.05 3.50 -19.81
CA PHE A 162 -18.82 4.81 -20.42
C PHE A 162 -17.59 4.74 -21.33
N LYS A 163 -17.73 5.23 -22.55
CA LYS A 163 -16.59 5.48 -23.44
C LYS A 163 -16.12 6.91 -23.22
N LEU A 164 -14.92 7.05 -22.65
CA LEU A 164 -14.28 8.34 -22.43
C LEU A 164 -13.28 8.60 -23.55
N LYS A 165 -13.29 9.82 -24.08
CA LYS A 165 -12.31 10.29 -25.08
C LYS A 165 -11.55 11.45 -24.47
N PHE A 166 -10.24 11.33 -24.41
CA PHE A 166 -9.33 12.39 -23.99
C PHE A 166 -8.67 12.97 -25.22
N ASN A 167 -8.71 14.29 -25.38
CA ASN A 167 -8.11 14.96 -26.53
C ASN A 167 -6.78 15.55 -26.07
N PHE A 168 -5.66 14.95 -26.47
CA PHE A 168 -4.33 15.44 -26.12
C PHE A 168 -3.74 16.35 -27.19
#